data_AF-A0A838KB30-F1
#
_entry.id   AF-A0A838KB30-F1
#
_cell.length_a   1.000
_cell.length_b   1.000
_cell.length_c   1.000
_cell.angle_alpha   90.00
_cell.angle_beta   90.00
_cell.angle_gamma   90.00
#
_symmetry.space_group_name_H-M   'P 1'
#
loop_
_entity.id
_entity.type
_entity.pdbx_description
1 polymer ?
#
loop_
_entity_poly.entity_id
_entity_poly.type
_entity_poly.pdbx_seq_one_letter_code
_entity_poly.pdbx_strand_id
1 'polypeptide(L)'
;MCGSSRTRHCWRRSPTAVKRKVAATAASGTSPSAAPAADASSTIVSSRRCGPGRRTSKAIRSIDWCNACAEGINDARNQAGATRVITNRARLLSLERRPARRKATPTALVASKVPAGKPFCRSALAASPNRTTDAVVARTIGSVIRAATARPATSPWWHVASGRYRVTVAASDLPRVRRSVFGTTDEGQTVERYVLGGPELEVAVLTWGASLHTVVIPDRDGVPADVVLGFDDFEGYSADHPYLGATVGRFANRIGQGRFTLDGVQHRTPVNQQPNTLHGGTRGFDRHVWSARVSPEGVALSLVSPAGDMGFPGRLTATVTYSVSGSRLLMEYEARTDATTVVNLTNHAYLNLGGDGSGSIEGHELHMAADRFLTVDDAMIPTGEIHQVAGTPMDFRTAKPIGRDLRAGTEQLRHGAGYDHTWVLEGGVDPAVRVVHPGTGRMLELRTDQPGMHFYSGNHLDGTLVGKGARTYRQGDGFCLETQHFPDSPNQPNFPSTVLRPGEVFRTSTSWDFSTV
;
A
#
# COMPACT_ATOMS: atom_id res chain seq x y z
N MET A 1 70.24 11.76 15.96
CA MET A 1 69.80 10.61 16.78
C MET A 1 68.81 9.85 15.91
N CYS A 2 69.15 8.71 15.30
CA CYS A 2 69.31 7.37 15.91
C CYS A 2 68.00 6.92 16.59
N GLY A 3 67.34 5.82 16.19
CA GLY A 3 67.58 4.85 15.10
C GLY A 3 66.28 4.06 14.82
N SER A 4 66.05 3.21 13.82
CA SER A 4 66.85 2.47 12.80
C SER A 4 66.64 0.94 12.90
N SER A 5 65.60 0.41 12.24
CA SER A 5 65.55 -1.00 11.78
C SER A 5 64.63 -1.11 10.53
N ARG A 6 65.22 -1.20 9.32
CA ARG A 6 65.49 -2.43 8.52
C ARG A 6 64.28 -2.85 7.64
N THR A 7 64.22 -2.52 6.32
CA THR A 7 64.87 -3.17 5.14
C THR A 7 64.31 -4.57 4.79
N ARG A 8 64.10 -5.06 3.55
CA ARG A 8 64.25 -4.68 2.10
C ARG A 8 63.33 -5.66 1.30
N HIS A 9 63.01 -5.64 -0.02
CA HIS A 9 63.28 -4.90 -1.28
C HIS A 9 61.95 -4.93 -2.11
N CYS A 10 61.65 -4.31 -3.27
CA CYS A 10 62.33 -3.85 -4.51
C CYS A 10 62.55 -4.90 -5.66
N TRP A 11 62.21 -4.46 -6.90
CA TRP A 11 62.31 -5.13 -8.24
C TRP A 11 61.23 -6.15 -8.66
N ARG A 12 60.93 -6.38 -9.96
CA ARG A 12 60.65 -5.48 -11.13
C ARG A 12 60.15 -6.34 -12.33
N ARG A 13 59.45 -5.69 -13.28
CA ARG A 13 59.09 -6.17 -14.65
C ARG A 13 60.30 -6.71 -15.46
N SER A 14 60.19 -7.57 -16.49
CA SER A 14 59.03 -8.32 -17.05
C SER A 14 59.42 -9.68 -17.74
N PRO A 15 59.42 -9.88 -19.09
CA PRO A 15 58.64 -10.99 -19.67
C PRO A 15 59.40 -11.99 -20.57
N THR A 16 58.78 -13.15 -20.80
CA THR A 16 59.11 -14.04 -21.94
C THR A 16 57.84 -14.72 -22.49
N ALA A 17 57.82 -14.99 -23.79
CA ALA A 17 56.70 -15.62 -24.50
C ALA A 17 57.15 -16.90 -25.23
N VAL A 18 56.25 -17.88 -25.36
CA VAL A 18 56.44 -19.06 -26.21
C VAL A 18 55.32 -19.12 -27.24
N LYS A 19 55.68 -19.39 -28.51
CA LYS A 19 54.75 -19.48 -29.65
C LYS A 19 54.65 -20.92 -30.16
N ARG A 20 53.44 -21.37 -30.46
CA ARG A 20 53.03 -22.34 -31.53
C ARG A 20 51.49 -22.31 -31.58
N LYS A 21 50.75 -22.13 -32.68
CA LYS A 21 50.85 -22.56 -34.10
C LYS A 21 50.96 -24.08 -34.26
N VAL A 22 50.21 -24.76 -35.14
CA VAL A 22 48.97 -24.44 -35.87
C VAL A 22 48.48 -25.75 -36.51
N ALA A 23 47.18 -26.00 -36.63
CA ALA A 23 46.61 -26.95 -37.61
C ALA A 23 45.10 -26.77 -37.74
N ALA A 24 44.57 -26.97 -38.94
CA ALA A 24 43.15 -27.12 -39.26
C ALA A 24 43.04 -28.03 -40.49
N THR A 25 41.94 -28.77 -40.64
CA THR A 25 41.68 -29.60 -41.82
C THR A 25 40.17 -29.68 -42.11
N ALA A 26 39.82 -29.59 -43.40
CA ALA A 26 38.49 -29.91 -43.96
C ALA A 26 38.54 -31.34 -44.56
N ALA A 27 37.60 -31.89 -45.35
CA ALA A 27 36.38 -31.41 -46.05
C ALA A 27 35.39 -32.62 -46.19
N SER A 28 34.48 -32.82 -47.18
CA SER A 28 34.04 -32.14 -48.42
C SER A 28 32.74 -32.75 -48.97
N GLY A 29 31.89 -31.96 -49.64
CA GLY A 29 30.85 -32.42 -50.58
C GLY A 29 29.42 -32.56 -49.99
N THR A 30 28.34 -32.44 -50.78
CA THR A 30 28.20 -32.08 -52.22
C THR A 30 26.78 -31.55 -52.51
N SER A 31 26.61 -30.74 -53.57
CA SER A 31 25.31 -30.20 -54.07
C SER A 31 24.71 -31.12 -55.18
N PRO A 32 23.65 -30.82 -56.00
CA PRO A 32 23.18 -29.51 -56.52
C PRO A 32 21.65 -29.28 -56.79
N SER A 33 21.34 -28.06 -57.31
CA SER A 33 20.16 -27.67 -58.11
C SER A 33 18.81 -27.44 -57.37
N ALA A 34 17.87 -26.58 -57.80
CA ALA A 34 17.83 -25.64 -58.95
C ALA A 34 16.96 -24.38 -58.63
N ALA A 35 16.97 -23.38 -59.52
CA ALA A 35 16.03 -22.23 -59.56
C ALA A 35 15.35 -22.16 -60.95
N PRO A 36 14.33 -21.30 -61.22
CA PRO A 36 14.64 -19.90 -61.64
C PRO A 36 13.56 -18.80 -61.39
N ALA A 37 14.00 -17.53 -61.49
CA ALA A 37 13.34 -16.31 -62.05
C ALA A 37 11.89 -15.88 -61.62
N ALA A 38 11.44 -14.62 -61.74
CA ALA A 38 11.94 -13.41 -62.43
C ALA A 38 11.62 -12.14 -61.56
N ASP A 39 12.48 -11.11 -61.44
CA ASP A 39 12.67 -9.92 -62.32
C ASP A 39 11.59 -8.81 -62.10
N ALA A 40 11.81 -7.47 -62.17
CA ALA A 40 12.94 -6.74 -62.75
C ALA A 40 13.31 -5.37 -62.11
N SER A 41 14.62 -5.07 -62.17
CA SER A 41 15.34 -3.77 -62.38
C SER A 41 14.78 -2.38 -61.97
N SER A 42 15.66 -1.56 -61.38
CA SER A 42 15.96 -0.18 -61.88
C SER A 42 17.37 0.29 -61.43
N THR A 43 17.92 1.37 -62.01
CA THR A 43 19.38 1.49 -62.24
C THR A 43 20.13 2.60 -61.48
N ILE A 44 21.20 2.16 -60.80
CA ILE A 44 22.48 2.78 -60.41
C ILE A 44 22.89 4.14 -61.05
N VAL A 45 23.28 5.12 -60.21
CA VAL A 45 24.49 5.99 -60.33
C VAL A 45 24.97 6.33 -58.89
N SER A 46 26.04 5.74 -58.34
CA SER A 46 27.43 6.28 -58.24
C SER A 46 27.54 7.69 -57.58
N SER A 47 28.34 7.95 -56.52
CA SER A 47 29.74 7.55 -56.37
C SER A 47 30.32 7.46 -54.92
N ARG A 48 31.17 6.44 -54.71
CA ARG A 48 32.43 6.30 -53.91
C ARG A 48 32.73 7.32 -52.77
N ARG A 49 32.87 6.85 -51.49
CA ARG A 49 34.12 6.51 -50.72
C ARG A 49 35.02 7.72 -50.33
N CYS A 50 35.69 7.83 -49.16
CA CYS A 50 36.02 6.92 -48.03
C CYS A 50 36.16 7.70 -46.68
N GLY A 51 36.19 7.02 -45.52
CA GLY A 51 36.61 7.58 -44.21
C GLY A 51 38.08 7.23 -43.86
N PRO A 52 38.51 7.13 -42.57
CA PRO A 52 37.85 7.47 -41.28
C PRO A 52 38.72 8.32 -40.31
N GLY A 53 38.19 8.83 -39.17
CA GLY A 53 38.99 9.68 -38.25
C GLY A 53 38.55 9.81 -36.77
N ARG A 54 39.20 9.02 -35.89
CA ARG A 54 39.56 9.20 -34.44
C ARG A 54 38.63 9.91 -33.40
N ARG A 55 38.76 9.42 -32.16
CA ARG A 55 38.16 9.94 -30.90
C ARG A 55 38.75 11.29 -30.47
N THR A 56 37.95 12.10 -29.75
CA THR A 56 38.36 12.68 -28.44
C THR A 56 37.16 13.10 -27.57
N SER A 57 37.39 13.12 -26.26
CA SER A 57 36.48 13.52 -25.18
C SER A 57 36.03 14.99 -25.19
N LYS A 58 34.88 15.27 -24.58
CA LYS A 58 34.58 16.57 -23.92
C LYS A 58 34.05 16.32 -22.51
N ALA A 59 34.32 17.28 -21.62
CA ALA A 59 33.84 17.29 -20.24
C ALA A 59 33.55 18.75 -19.80
N ILE A 60 32.57 18.90 -18.91
CA ILE A 60 32.37 19.96 -17.89
C ILE A 60 32.66 21.42 -18.30
N ARG A 61 31.58 22.22 -18.35
CA ARG A 61 31.40 23.59 -17.80
C ARG A 61 29.95 24.01 -18.13
N SER A 62 29.05 24.10 -17.16
CA SER A 62 28.90 25.09 -16.07
C SER A 62 28.24 26.40 -16.53
N ILE A 63 27.23 26.80 -15.76
CA ILE A 63 26.39 28.01 -15.90
C ILE A 63 27.22 29.28 -16.04
N ASP A 64 26.66 30.26 -16.75
CA ASP A 64 26.83 31.68 -16.40
C ASP A 64 25.49 32.42 -16.46
N TRP A 65 25.38 33.52 -15.73
CA TRP A 65 24.13 34.21 -15.36
C TRP A 65 23.94 35.51 -16.15
N CYS A 66 22.70 35.99 -16.32
CA CYS A 66 22.47 37.38 -16.74
C CYS A 66 21.11 37.92 -16.26
N ASN A 67 21.13 38.98 -15.46
CA ASN A 67 19.96 39.74 -15.01
C ASN A 67 19.83 41.06 -15.78
N ALA A 68 18.60 41.53 -16.01
CA ALA A 68 18.30 42.95 -16.26
C ALA A 68 16.84 43.31 -15.91
N CYS A 69 16.65 44.57 -15.51
CA CYS A 69 15.46 45.33 -15.08
C CYS A 69 14.12 45.01 -15.81
N ALA A 70 12.90 45.14 -15.25
CA ALA A 70 12.29 45.97 -14.17
C ALA A 70 11.56 47.27 -14.62
N GLU A 71 10.31 47.42 -14.10
CA GLU A 71 9.42 48.61 -14.00
C GLU A 71 8.66 49.20 -15.23
N GLY A 72 7.50 49.84 -14.94
CA GLY A 72 6.60 50.57 -15.88
C GLY A 72 5.37 49.77 -16.35
N ILE A 73 4.13 49.84 -15.80
CA ILE A 73 3.20 50.90 -15.32
C ILE A 73 2.21 51.45 -16.40
N ASN A 74 0.93 51.11 -16.19
CA ASN A 74 -0.35 51.76 -16.57
C ASN A 74 -0.90 51.85 -18.02
N ASP A 75 -2.25 51.93 -18.00
CA ASP A 75 -3.23 52.45 -18.97
C ASP A 75 -3.71 51.58 -20.16
N ALA A 76 -5.01 51.59 -20.53
CA ALA A 76 -6.21 52.01 -19.78
C ALA A 76 -7.53 51.42 -20.33
N ARG A 77 -8.47 51.18 -19.40
CA ARG A 77 -9.96 51.21 -19.46
C ARG A 77 -10.75 51.00 -20.79
N ASN A 78 -11.85 50.26 -20.59
CA ASN A 78 -13.18 50.36 -21.23
C ASN A 78 -13.39 49.86 -22.67
N GLN A 79 -14.18 48.80 -22.78
CA GLN A 79 -15.54 48.92 -23.35
C GLN A 79 -16.51 47.99 -22.60
N ALA A 80 -17.80 48.34 -22.59
CA ALA A 80 -18.85 47.59 -21.90
C ALA A 80 -19.79 46.90 -22.91
N GLY A 81 -20.01 45.59 -22.74
CA GLY A 81 -21.02 44.81 -23.45
C GLY A 81 -22.02 44.23 -22.46
N ALA A 82 -23.31 44.49 -22.67
CA ALA A 82 -24.37 44.14 -21.71
C ALA A 82 -25.11 42.85 -22.09
N THR A 83 -25.93 42.36 -21.14
CA THR A 83 -26.85 41.21 -21.25
C THR A 83 -26.16 39.83 -21.35
N ARG A 84 -26.69 38.74 -20.78
CA ARG A 84 -28.03 38.53 -20.20
C ARG A 84 -28.00 37.51 -19.04
N VAL A 85 -28.54 37.88 -17.89
CA VAL A 85 -28.78 36.92 -16.79
C VAL A 85 -29.98 36.05 -17.13
N ILE A 86 -29.85 34.73 -16.96
CA ILE A 86 -30.99 33.79 -16.96
C ILE A 86 -31.23 33.35 -15.52
N THR A 87 -32.12 34.05 -14.81
CA THR A 87 -32.74 33.53 -13.59
C THR A 87 -33.83 32.54 -13.97
N ASN A 88 -33.77 31.34 -13.40
CA ASN A 88 -34.84 30.34 -13.54
C ASN A 88 -35.33 29.94 -12.14
N ARG A 89 -36.58 30.28 -11.79
CA ARG A 89 -37.11 30.06 -10.43
C ARG A 89 -38.56 29.57 -10.46
N ALA A 90 -38.73 28.32 -10.02
CA ALA A 90 -39.94 27.70 -9.50
C ALA A 90 -41.19 27.59 -10.40
N ARG A 91 -41.73 26.37 -10.46
CA ARG A 91 -43.09 26.16 -9.96
C ARG A 91 -43.21 24.83 -9.19
N LEU A 92 -43.99 24.87 -8.12
CA LEU A 92 -44.42 23.72 -7.32
C LEU A 92 -45.78 23.24 -7.82
N LEU A 93 -46.02 21.93 -7.76
CA LEU A 93 -47.28 21.22 -7.49
C LEU A 93 -46.91 19.71 -7.40
N SER A 94 -47.49 18.81 -6.61
CA SER A 94 -48.15 18.82 -5.30
C SER A 94 -48.99 17.53 -5.23
N LEU A 95 -48.58 16.55 -4.42
CA LEU A 95 -49.39 15.40 -3.97
C LEU A 95 -49.80 14.38 -5.10
N GLU A 96 -50.21 13.14 -4.82
CA GLU A 96 -50.58 12.47 -3.56
C GLU A 96 -50.35 10.94 -3.59
N ARG A 97 -50.63 10.27 -2.45
CA ARG A 97 -50.95 8.82 -2.25
C ARG A 97 -49.83 7.77 -2.38
N ARG A 98 -49.33 7.35 -1.20
CA ARG A 98 -48.89 5.97 -0.92
C ARG A 98 -50.11 5.09 -0.59
N PRO A 99 -50.12 3.78 -0.94
CA PRO A 99 -50.88 2.77 -0.21
C PRO A 99 -50.13 2.30 1.05
N ALA A 100 -50.84 1.60 1.95
CA ALA A 100 -50.37 1.37 3.34
C ALA A 100 -49.74 -0.02 3.60
N ARG A 101 -49.05 -0.11 4.75
CA ARG A 101 -48.52 -1.35 5.34
C ARG A 101 -49.58 -2.47 5.38
N ARG A 102 -49.22 -3.69 4.97
CA ARG A 102 -49.79 -4.91 5.59
C ARG A 102 -49.00 -5.22 6.86
N LYS A 103 -49.70 -5.54 7.95
CA LYS A 103 -49.09 -6.14 9.15
C LYS A 103 -48.96 -7.65 8.91
N ALA A 104 -47.83 -8.24 9.30
CA ALA A 104 -47.72 -9.67 9.54
C ALA A 104 -47.65 -9.90 11.06
N THR A 105 -48.44 -10.84 11.55
CA THR A 105 -48.49 -11.25 12.97
C THR A 105 -47.39 -12.28 13.23
N PRO A 106 -46.69 -12.28 14.38
CA PRO A 106 -45.64 -13.26 14.63
C PRO A 106 -46.19 -14.68 14.84
N THR A 107 -45.51 -15.67 14.27
CA THR A 107 -45.74 -17.10 14.55
C THR A 107 -44.65 -17.61 15.50
N ALA A 108 -45.02 -18.52 16.40
CA ALA A 108 -44.19 -18.94 17.53
C ALA A 108 -43.17 -20.05 17.20
N LEU A 109 -42.36 -20.38 18.21
CA LEU A 109 -41.25 -21.34 18.20
C LEU A 109 -41.63 -22.73 17.67
N VAL A 110 -40.70 -23.34 16.94
CA VAL A 110 -40.42 -24.78 17.05
C VAL A 110 -38.92 -24.96 17.24
N ALA A 111 -38.52 -25.57 18.35
CA ALA A 111 -37.12 -25.94 18.61
C ALA A 111 -36.87 -27.39 18.19
N SER A 112 -35.88 -27.62 17.33
CA SER A 112 -35.40 -28.97 17.00
C SER A 112 -34.55 -29.53 18.16
N LYS A 113 -34.81 -30.77 18.54
CA LYS A 113 -34.13 -31.44 19.67
C LYS A 113 -32.86 -32.13 19.23
N VAL A 114 -31.76 -31.91 19.96
CA VAL A 114 -30.60 -32.82 19.96
C VAL A 114 -30.88 -33.98 20.93
N PRO A 115 -30.74 -35.25 20.52
CA PRO A 115 -30.84 -36.39 21.42
C PRO A 115 -29.52 -36.62 22.17
N ALA A 116 -29.59 -36.85 23.48
CA ALA A 116 -28.42 -37.14 24.31
C ALA A 116 -28.24 -38.66 24.54
N GLY A 117 -27.08 -39.20 24.15
CA GLY A 117 -26.61 -40.53 24.57
C GLY A 117 -25.77 -40.44 25.86
N LYS A 118 -25.79 -41.48 26.70
CA LYS A 118 -25.13 -41.50 28.03
C LYS A 118 -23.79 -42.29 28.05
N PRO A 119 -22.92 -42.05 29.04
CA PRO A 119 -21.49 -42.39 28.99
C PRO A 119 -21.10 -43.71 29.70
N PHE A 120 -19.82 -44.08 29.64
CA PHE A 120 -19.24 -45.14 30.47
C PHE A 120 -17.79 -44.83 30.93
N CYS A 121 -17.40 -45.41 32.08
CA CYS A 121 -16.10 -45.46 32.81
C CYS A 121 -15.02 -44.37 32.61
N ARG A 122 -14.51 -43.68 33.65
CA ARG A 122 -13.82 -44.15 34.89
C ARG A 122 -12.39 -44.71 34.70
N SER A 123 -11.41 -43.92 35.14
CA SER A 123 -10.34 -44.34 36.07
C SER A 123 -9.82 -43.09 36.83
N ALA A 124 -9.26 -43.27 38.04
CA ALA A 124 -8.81 -42.18 38.90
C ALA A 124 -7.76 -42.67 39.91
N LEU A 125 -6.94 -41.75 40.45
CA LEU A 125 -6.16 -41.77 41.72
C LEU A 125 -5.50 -40.36 41.81
N ALA A 126 -5.81 -39.53 42.81
CA ALA A 126 -5.22 -39.45 44.17
C ALA A 126 -3.81 -38.80 44.19
N ALA A 127 -3.43 -37.95 45.16
CA ALA A 127 -4.00 -37.72 46.49
C ALA A 127 -3.99 -36.24 46.97
N SER A 128 -4.43 -36.03 48.22
CA SER A 128 -4.48 -34.77 49.02
C SER A 128 -3.83 -35.09 50.40
N PRO A 129 -4.02 -34.40 51.57
CA PRO A 129 -4.66 -33.11 51.91
C PRO A 129 -3.93 -32.24 52.99
N ASN A 130 -4.45 -31.02 53.27
CA ASN A 130 -4.87 -30.51 54.62
C ASN A 130 -5.00 -28.95 54.65
N ARG A 131 -6.17 -28.35 54.97
CA ARG A 131 -6.71 -27.87 56.29
C ARG A 131 -6.24 -26.44 56.67
N THR A 132 -6.93 -25.57 57.45
CA THR A 132 -8.28 -25.44 58.11
C THR A 132 -8.38 -24.00 58.68
N THR A 133 -9.49 -23.30 58.94
CA THR A 133 -10.95 -23.25 58.57
C THR A 133 -11.40 -21.79 58.91
N ASP A 134 -12.61 -21.28 59.25
CA ASP A 134 -14.01 -21.66 59.59
C ASP A 134 -14.95 -20.49 59.08
N ALA A 135 -16.30 -20.46 59.06
CA ALA A 135 -17.42 -20.96 59.89
C ALA A 135 -17.68 -20.17 61.22
N VAL A 136 -18.90 -19.75 61.63
CA VAL A 136 -20.24 -19.56 61.01
C VAL A 136 -20.90 -18.29 61.66
N VAL A 137 -22.09 -17.77 61.31
CA VAL A 137 -23.43 -18.07 61.91
C VAL A 137 -24.49 -17.14 61.27
N ALA A 138 -25.77 -17.57 61.19
CA ALA A 138 -26.92 -16.75 60.74
C ALA A 138 -28.15 -16.90 61.67
N ARG A 139 -29.18 -16.03 61.55
CA ARG A 139 -30.51 -16.20 62.21
C ARG A 139 -31.63 -15.41 61.52
N THR A 140 -32.89 -15.88 61.65
CA THR A 140 -34.08 -15.38 60.93
C THR A 140 -35.36 -15.42 61.80
N ILE A 141 -36.12 -14.31 61.88
CA ILE A 141 -37.45 -14.13 62.54
C ILE A 141 -38.19 -12.98 61.79
N GLY A 142 -39.51 -12.89 61.63
CA GLY A 142 -40.61 -13.80 62.05
C GLY A 142 -42.07 -13.39 61.70
N SER A 143 -42.34 -12.24 61.07
CA SER A 143 -43.67 -11.74 60.61
C SER A 143 -44.60 -11.02 61.63
N VAL A 144 -45.54 -10.21 61.09
CA VAL A 144 -46.95 -9.93 61.49
C VAL A 144 -47.37 -8.44 61.53
N ILE A 145 -48.20 -8.03 60.55
CA ILE A 145 -49.50 -7.27 60.59
C ILE A 145 -49.73 -6.34 61.82
N ARG A 146 -50.15 -5.05 61.74
CA ARG A 146 -51.22 -4.39 60.92
C ARG A 146 -50.99 -2.87 60.71
N ALA A 147 -51.89 -2.21 59.98
CA ALA A 147 -51.80 -0.79 59.60
C ALA A 147 -52.53 0.20 60.53
N ALA A 148 -52.14 1.49 60.46
CA ALA A 148 -52.89 2.66 60.92
C ALA A 148 -52.63 3.86 59.99
N THR A 149 -53.58 4.81 59.88
CA THR A 149 -53.57 5.90 58.88
C THR A 149 -53.51 7.29 59.51
N ALA A 150 -52.62 8.17 59.05
CA ALA A 150 -52.72 9.62 59.25
C ALA A 150 -51.97 10.44 58.17
N ARG A 151 -52.54 11.60 57.83
CA ARG A 151 -52.04 12.69 56.97
C ARG A 151 -52.83 13.96 57.39
N PRO A 152 -52.41 15.20 57.04
CA PRO A 152 -51.13 15.67 56.53
C PRO A 152 -50.55 16.87 57.36
N ALA A 153 -49.38 17.40 56.99
CA ALA A 153 -48.95 18.75 57.40
C ALA A 153 -48.03 19.43 56.35
N THR A 154 -48.44 20.63 55.91
CA THR A 154 -47.65 21.80 55.44
C THR A 154 -46.27 21.64 54.77
N SER A 155 -46.16 22.14 53.53
CA SER A 155 -44.90 22.44 52.83
C SER A 155 -44.14 23.63 53.43
N PRO A 156 -42.79 23.64 53.33
CA PRO A 156 -42.06 24.90 53.11
C PRO A 156 -41.02 24.83 51.95
N TRP A 157 -40.98 25.92 51.17
CA TRP A 157 -39.85 26.53 50.43
C TRP A 157 -38.76 25.67 49.75
N TRP A 158 -38.62 25.84 48.42
CA TRP A 158 -37.46 25.39 47.65
C TRP A 158 -36.29 26.40 47.73
N HIS A 159 -35.14 25.98 48.25
CA HIS A 159 -33.87 26.68 48.02
C HIS A 159 -33.21 26.15 46.74
N VAL A 160 -33.15 26.98 45.70
CA VAL A 160 -32.39 26.66 44.47
C VAL A 160 -30.91 26.88 44.72
N ALA A 161 -30.20 25.82 45.10
CA ALA A 161 -28.75 25.84 45.22
C ALA A 161 -28.11 25.95 43.83
N SER A 162 -27.45 27.09 43.55
CA SER A 162 -26.74 27.37 42.29
C SER A 162 -25.40 26.63 42.19
N GLY A 163 -25.46 25.30 42.25
CA GLY A 163 -24.30 24.42 42.14
C GLY A 163 -23.56 24.61 40.82
N ARG A 164 -22.34 25.15 40.88
CA ARG A 164 -21.42 25.20 39.74
C ARG A 164 -20.87 23.79 39.47
N TYR A 165 -21.62 23.01 38.69
CA TYR A 165 -21.15 21.72 38.18
C TYR A 165 -19.90 21.93 37.31
N ARG A 166 -18.72 21.63 37.87
CA ARG A 166 -17.54 21.32 37.06
C ARG A 166 -17.81 19.99 36.37
N VAL A 167 -18.16 20.04 35.09
CA VAL A 167 -18.14 18.85 34.23
C VAL A 167 -16.68 18.51 33.98
N THR A 168 -16.10 17.70 34.86
CA THR A 168 -14.78 17.11 34.64
C THR A 168 -14.94 16.01 33.59
N VAL A 169 -14.85 16.39 32.32
CA VAL A 169 -14.79 15.45 31.20
C VAL A 169 -13.57 14.55 31.43
N ALA A 170 -13.77 13.23 31.44
CA ALA A 170 -12.66 12.29 31.52
C ALA A 170 -11.81 12.37 30.25
N ALA A 171 -10.51 12.06 30.34
CA ALA A 171 -9.60 12.17 29.20
C ALA A 171 -9.91 11.20 28.02
N SER A 172 -10.98 10.40 28.11
CA SER A 172 -11.51 9.49 27.08
C SER A 172 -12.24 10.18 25.93
N ASP A 173 -12.76 11.40 26.14
CA ASP A 173 -13.76 12.00 25.23
C ASP A 173 -13.15 13.01 24.23
N LEU A 174 -11.81 13.13 24.17
CA LEU A 174 -11.14 13.80 23.07
C LEU A 174 -11.14 12.88 21.83
N PRO A 175 -11.40 13.40 20.61
CA PRO A 175 -11.33 12.57 19.42
C PRO A 175 -9.88 12.09 19.20
N ARG A 176 -9.70 10.78 19.05
CA ARG A 176 -8.42 10.14 18.67
C ARG A 176 -7.94 10.55 17.27
N VAL A 177 -8.77 11.30 16.55
CA VAL A 177 -8.56 11.76 15.18
C VAL A 177 -8.39 13.28 15.15
N ARG A 178 -7.15 13.73 14.92
CA ARG A 178 -6.79 15.16 14.79
C ARG A 178 -6.75 15.53 13.31
N ARG A 179 -7.40 16.62 12.90
CA ARG A 179 -7.48 17.07 11.49
C ARG A 179 -6.74 18.39 11.30
N SER A 180 -5.97 18.51 10.22
CA SER A 180 -5.44 19.78 9.71
C SER A 180 -5.65 19.88 8.20
N VAL A 181 -5.53 21.09 7.65
CA VAL A 181 -5.19 21.26 6.23
C VAL A 181 -3.74 20.80 6.03
N PHE A 182 -3.43 20.27 4.85
CA PHE A 182 -2.09 19.89 4.43
C PHE A 182 -1.65 20.63 3.16
N GLY A 183 -2.58 20.90 2.25
CA GLY A 183 -2.33 21.68 1.04
C GLY A 183 -3.62 22.01 0.28
N THR A 184 -3.48 22.51 -0.95
CA THR A 184 -4.59 22.73 -1.89
C THR A 184 -4.13 22.31 -3.28
N THR A 185 -4.95 21.60 -4.05
CA THR A 185 -4.62 21.26 -5.45
C THR A 185 -4.71 22.48 -6.37
N ASP A 186 -4.11 22.39 -7.57
CA ASP A 186 -4.23 23.43 -8.61
C ASP A 186 -5.69 23.69 -9.02
N GLU A 187 -6.55 22.67 -8.94
CA GLU A 187 -8.01 22.80 -9.15
C GLU A 187 -8.76 23.43 -7.94
N GLY A 188 -8.04 23.87 -6.90
CA GLY A 188 -8.58 24.51 -5.71
C GLY A 188 -9.16 23.56 -4.66
N GLN A 189 -8.88 22.25 -4.73
CA GLN A 189 -9.41 21.28 -3.76
C GLN A 189 -8.55 21.25 -2.50
N THR A 190 -9.14 21.46 -1.31
CA THR A 190 -8.42 21.33 -0.03
C THR A 190 -7.96 19.90 0.21
N VAL A 191 -6.66 19.73 0.50
CA VAL A 191 -6.07 18.48 0.96
C VAL A 191 -5.91 18.51 2.47
N GLU A 192 -6.32 17.44 3.14
CA GLU A 192 -6.45 17.39 4.61
C GLU A 192 -5.66 16.22 5.16
N ARG A 193 -4.99 16.42 6.31
CA ARG A 193 -4.27 15.39 7.05
C ARG A 193 -5.08 14.98 8.28
N TYR A 194 -5.29 13.68 8.45
CA TYR A 194 -5.95 13.05 9.58
C TYR A 194 -4.93 12.23 10.36
N VAL A 195 -4.69 12.59 11.61
CA VAL A 195 -3.77 11.90 12.53
C VAL A 195 -4.56 11.06 13.52
N LEU A 196 -4.22 9.78 13.63
CA LEU A 196 -4.89 8.72 14.37
C LEU A 196 -3.95 8.14 15.43
N GLY A 197 -4.49 7.60 16.53
CA GLY A 197 -3.71 6.81 17.49
C GLY A 197 -3.12 7.61 18.66
N GLY A 198 -1.90 7.26 19.07
CA GLY A 198 -1.28 7.77 20.30
C GLY A 198 0.16 7.27 20.52
N PRO A 199 0.68 7.23 21.77
CA PRO A 199 2.10 6.98 22.03
C PRO A 199 2.66 5.62 21.59
N GLU A 200 1.82 4.58 21.48
CA GLU A 200 2.21 3.25 20.98
C GLU A 200 2.36 3.21 19.46
N LEU A 201 1.58 4.04 18.76
CA LEU A 201 1.47 4.14 17.31
C LEU A 201 0.69 5.41 16.95
N GLU A 202 1.34 6.37 16.30
CA GLU A 202 0.66 7.53 15.70
C GLU A 202 0.73 7.44 14.17
N VAL A 203 -0.43 7.36 13.53
CA VAL A 203 -0.57 7.24 12.07
C VAL A 203 -1.14 8.53 11.51
N ALA A 204 -0.71 8.99 10.34
CA ALA A 204 -1.41 10.03 9.62
C ALA A 204 -1.68 9.66 8.17
N VAL A 205 -2.87 10.03 7.70
CA VAL A 205 -3.31 9.83 6.31
C VAL A 205 -3.76 11.14 5.68
N LEU A 206 -3.62 11.25 4.37
CA LEU A 206 -4.04 12.40 3.56
C LEU A 206 -5.36 12.10 2.84
N THR A 207 -6.13 13.14 2.51
CA THR A 207 -7.23 13.00 1.53
C THR A 207 -6.71 12.84 0.11
N TRP A 208 -5.56 13.43 -0.23
CA TRP A 208 -4.87 13.16 -1.50
C TRP A 208 -4.39 11.71 -1.52
N GLY A 209 -4.73 10.99 -2.60
CA GLY A 209 -4.38 9.59 -2.83
C GLY A 209 -4.89 8.60 -1.78
N ALA A 210 -5.73 9.04 -0.84
CA ALA A 210 -5.94 8.39 0.45
C ALA A 210 -4.62 7.87 1.07
N SER A 211 -3.56 8.68 1.00
CA SER A 211 -2.18 8.23 1.24
C SER A 211 -1.84 8.11 2.72
N LEU A 212 -1.21 7.01 3.09
CA LEU A 212 -0.54 6.77 4.37
C LEU A 212 0.75 7.60 4.42
N HIS A 213 0.70 8.73 5.12
CA HIS A 213 1.74 9.76 5.11
C HIS A 213 2.76 9.54 6.24
N THR A 214 2.35 9.27 7.48
CA THR A 214 3.28 9.02 8.60
C THR A 214 2.85 7.81 9.42
N VAL A 215 3.80 7.03 9.92
CA VAL A 215 3.60 5.89 10.83
C VAL A 215 4.70 5.95 11.89
N VAL A 216 4.40 6.61 13.01
CA VAL A 216 5.36 6.88 14.08
C VAL A 216 5.23 5.82 15.17
N ILE A 217 6.33 5.12 15.45
CA ILE A 217 6.41 4.04 16.44
C ILE A 217 7.70 4.11 17.28
N PRO A 218 7.65 3.75 18.58
CA PRO A 218 8.84 3.65 19.42
C PRO A 218 9.79 2.52 19.00
N ASP A 219 11.06 2.63 19.36
CA ASP A 219 12.02 1.51 19.36
C ASP A 219 12.16 0.87 20.75
N ARG A 220 13.12 -0.05 20.91
CA ARG A 220 13.38 -0.78 22.16
C ARG A 220 13.59 0.14 23.37
N ASP A 221 14.11 1.35 23.15
CA ASP A 221 14.44 2.34 24.18
C ASP A 221 13.33 3.41 24.32
N GLY A 222 12.22 3.26 23.58
CA GLY A 222 11.07 4.16 23.60
C GLY A 222 11.20 5.36 22.67
N VAL A 223 12.21 5.43 21.80
CA VAL A 223 12.44 6.59 20.92
C VAL A 223 11.53 6.48 19.68
N PRO A 224 10.61 7.43 19.46
CA PRO A 224 9.72 7.40 18.30
C PRO A 224 10.46 7.79 17.02
N ALA A 225 10.18 7.08 15.93
CA ALA A 225 10.50 7.52 14.58
C ALA A 225 9.34 7.21 13.64
N ASP A 226 9.14 8.07 12.63
CA ASP A 226 8.32 7.73 11.47
C ASP A 226 9.03 6.63 10.67
N VAL A 227 8.32 5.56 10.32
CA VAL A 227 8.86 4.41 9.59
C VAL A 227 8.34 4.28 8.16
N VAL A 228 7.66 5.31 7.61
CA VAL A 228 7.31 5.36 6.18
C VAL A 228 7.92 6.57 5.47
N LEU A 229 8.43 6.36 4.25
CA LEU A 229 8.94 7.43 3.38
C LEU A 229 7.80 8.31 2.85
N GLY A 230 8.07 9.60 2.63
CA GLY A 230 7.09 10.56 2.12
C GLY A 230 7.65 11.98 2.00
N PHE A 231 6.78 12.99 2.08
CA PHE A 231 7.15 14.40 2.01
C PHE A 231 6.57 15.18 3.21
N ASP A 232 7.22 16.26 3.63
CA ASP A 232 6.73 17.13 4.71
C ASP A 232 5.59 18.06 4.25
N ASP A 233 5.49 18.31 2.94
CA ASP A 233 4.57 19.24 2.28
C ASP A 233 3.67 18.56 1.23
N PHE A 234 2.72 19.32 0.67
CA PHE A 234 1.81 18.79 -0.35
C PHE A 234 2.44 18.79 -1.75
N GLU A 235 3.34 19.73 -2.01
CA GLU A 235 4.06 19.92 -3.26
C GLU A 235 4.86 18.67 -3.68
N GLY A 236 5.49 17.97 -2.74
CA GLY A 236 6.11 16.66 -3.01
C GLY A 236 5.12 15.56 -3.39
N TYR A 237 3.89 15.59 -2.84
CA TYR A 237 2.83 14.63 -3.14
C TYR A 237 2.02 14.97 -4.41
N SER A 238 2.02 16.23 -4.86
CA SER A 238 1.37 16.63 -6.11
C SER A 238 2.30 16.44 -7.33
N ALA A 239 3.62 16.60 -7.14
CA ALA A 239 4.66 16.30 -8.11
C ALA A 239 4.73 14.80 -8.49
N ASP A 240 5.61 14.44 -9.43
CA ASP A 240 5.81 13.04 -9.81
C ASP A 240 6.72 12.30 -8.81
N HIS A 241 6.13 11.30 -8.14
CA HIS A 241 6.80 10.43 -7.18
C HIS A 241 6.31 8.99 -7.36
N PRO A 242 7.07 7.96 -6.93
CA PRO A 242 6.73 6.56 -7.17
C PRO A 242 5.74 6.04 -6.11
N TYR A 243 4.54 6.63 -6.08
CA TYR A 243 3.38 6.20 -5.28
C TYR A 243 3.55 6.18 -3.74
N LEU A 244 4.62 6.76 -3.17
CA LEU A 244 4.90 6.85 -1.73
C LEU A 244 3.63 6.93 -0.83
N GLY A 245 3.25 5.81 -0.20
CA GLY A 245 2.14 5.74 0.75
C GLY A 245 0.73 5.75 0.15
N ALA A 246 0.56 5.88 -1.17
CA ALA A 246 -0.74 6.07 -1.80
C ALA A 246 -1.64 4.82 -1.76
N THR A 247 -2.96 5.03 -1.69
CA THR A 247 -3.95 3.99 -2.00
C THR A 247 -4.03 3.81 -3.50
N VAL A 248 -3.54 2.66 -3.98
CA VAL A 248 -3.48 2.37 -5.42
C VAL A 248 -4.79 1.77 -5.92
N GLY A 249 -5.20 2.17 -7.13
CA GLY A 249 -6.34 1.65 -7.86
C GLY A 249 -6.56 2.40 -9.17
N ARG A 250 -7.49 1.99 -10.04
CA ARG A 250 -8.49 0.92 -9.83
C ARG A 250 -7.89 -0.50 -9.78
N PHE A 251 -6.72 -0.68 -10.39
CA PHE A 251 -5.99 -1.95 -10.40
C PHE A 251 -4.53 -1.74 -9.99
N ALA A 252 -4.13 -2.32 -8.87
CA ALA A 252 -2.75 -2.32 -8.38
C ALA A 252 -1.82 -3.21 -9.20
N ASN A 253 -0.53 -2.82 -9.23
CA ASN A 253 0.50 -3.38 -10.07
C ASN A 253 0.14 -3.37 -11.57
N ARG A 254 0.61 -4.34 -12.37
CA ARG A 254 0.66 -4.25 -13.84
C ARG A 254 -0.51 -4.96 -14.54
N ILE A 255 -0.89 -4.43 -15.71
CA ILE A 255 -1.77 -5.07 -16.71
C ILE A 255 -1.03 -5.12 -18.05
N GLY A 256 -0.93 -6.33 -18.60
CA GLY A 256 -0.20 -6.67 -19.81
C GLY A 256 -0.64 -5.86 -21.02
N GLN A 257 0.32 -5.15 -21.63
CA GLN A 257 0.16 -4.37 -22.85
C GLN A 257 -1.01 -3.35 -22.82
N GLY A 258 -1.38 -2.89 -21.62
CA GLY A 258 -2.45 -1.91 -21.39
C GLY A 258 -3.84 -2.37 -21.88
N ARG A 259 -4.14 -3.68 -21.80
CA ARG A 259 -5.44 -4.22 -22.21
C ARG A 259 -5.84 -5.47 -21.42
N PHE A 260 -7.14 -5.74 -21.39
CA PHE A 260 -7.71 -6.99 -20.88
C PHE A 260 -9.03 -7.31 -21.59
N THR A 261 -9.57 -8.51 -21.39
CA THR A 261 -10.88 -8.91 -21.95
C THR A 261 -11.85 -9.25 -20.82
N LEU A 262 -13.03 -8.62 -20.81
CA LEU A 262 -14.03 -8.77 -19.75
C LEU A 262 -15.41 -9.02 -20.37
N ASP A 263 -16.09 -10.09 -19.94
CA ASP A 263 -17.38 -10.53 -20.50
C ASP A 263 -17.39 -10.60 -22.05
N GLY A 264 -16.24 -10.91 -22.67
CA GLY A 264 -16.04 -10.98 -24.12
C GLY A 264 -15.64 -9.67 -24.80
N VAL A 265 -15.59 -8.54 -24.08
CA VAL A 265 -15.24 -7.21 -24.61
C VAL A 265 -13.78 -6.87 -24.29
N GLN A 266 -13.02 -6.40 -25.29
CA GLN A 266 -11.66 -5.89 -25.06
C GLN A 266 -11.70 -4.47 -24.49
N HIS A 267 -11.08 -4.28 -23.33
CA HIS A 267 -10.82 -2.97 -22.72
C HIS A 267 -9.36 -2.56 -22.91
N ARG A 268 -9.10 -1.25 -22.86
CA ARG A 268 -7.77 -0.66 -23.00
C ARG A 268 -7.57 0.42 -21.94
N THR A 269 -6.40 0.40 -21.31
CA THR A 269 -5.99 1.29 -20.23
C THR A 269 -4.71 2.04 -20.64
N PRO A 270 -4.45 3.27 -20.16
CA PRO A 270 -3.27 4.03 -20.54
C PRO A 270 -1.96 3.31 -20.21
N VAL A 271 -1.07 3.23 -21.20
CA VAL A 271 0.26 2.61 -21.06
C VAL A 271 1.23 3.62 -20.44
N ASN A 272 1.26 3.67 -19.11
CA ASN A 272 2.12 4.56 -18.32
C ASN A 272 3.48 3.95 -17.96
N GLN A 273 3.66 2.63 -18.01
CA GLN A 273 4.96 1.95 -17.90
C GLN A 273 5.15 1.04 -19.12
N GLN A 274 5.63 1.59 -20.24
CA GLN A 274 5.70 0.87 -21.53
C GLN A 274 6.34 -0.53 -21.39
N PRO A 275 5.72 -1.59 -21.95
CA PRO A 275 4.52 -1.61 -22.80
C PRO A 275 3.18 -1.66 -22.04
N ASN A 276 3.19 -1.61 -20.71
CA ASN A 276 2.09 -1.99 -19.82
C ASN A 276 1.35 -0.79 -19.17
N THR A 277 0.18 -1.07 -18.59
CA THR A 277 -0.43 -0.19 -17.58
C THR A 277 0.08 -0.61 -16.20
N LEU A 278 0.33 0.37 -15.33
CA LEU A 278 0.82 0.22 -13.96
C LEU A 278 -0.06 1.03 -12.99
N HIS A 279 -0.41 0.47 -11.84
CA HIS A 279 -1.09 1.14 -10.71
C HIS A 279 -2.30 2.01 -11.11
N GLY A 280 -3.14 1.51 -12.02
CA GLY A 280 -4.34 2.21 -12.52
C GLY A 280 -4.12 3.19 -13.69
N GLY A 281 -2.86 3.50 -14.06
CA GLY A 281 -2.52 4.33 -15.22
C GLY A 281 -1.99 5.73 -14.88
N THR A 282 -2.03 6.66 -15.84
CA THR A 282 -1.47 8.02 -15.73
C THR A 282 -2.14 8.95 -14.72
N ARG A 283 -3.40 8.69 -14.30
CA ARG A 283 -4.05 9.36 -13.17
C ARG A 283 -4.79 8.29 -12.36
N GLY A 284 -4.03 7.52 -11.60
CA GLY A 284 -4.57 6.50 -10.72
C GLY A 284 -5.27 7.10 -9.49
N PHE A 285 -5.75 6.22 -8.62
CA PHE A 285 -6.42 6.59 -7.36
C PHE A 285 -5.55 7.41 -6.39
N ASP A 286 -4.23 7.41 -6.61
CA ASP A 286 -3.21 8.23 -5.96
C ASP A 286 -3.35 9.73 -6.29
N ARG A 287 -3.85 10.10 -7.48
CA ARG A 287 -3.89 11.50 -7.98
C ARG A 287 -5.25 12.17 -7.86
N HIS A 288 -5.98 11.87 -6.77
CA HIS A 288 -7.31 12.41 -6.47
C HIS A 288 -7.46 12.79 -4.99
N VAL A 289 -8.32 13.77 -4.71
CA VAL A 289 -8.78 14.08 -3.35
C VAL A 289 -9.98 13.19 -2.99
N TRP A 290 -9.77 12.31 -2.02
CA TRP A 290 -10.78 11.41 -1.47
C TRP A 290 -11.66 12.12 -0.42
N SER A 291 -12.96 11.80 -0.38
CA SER A 291 -13.91 12.35 0.59
C SER A 291 -13.81 11.64 1.94
N ALA A 292 -13.63 12.39 3.02
CA ALA A 292 -13.36 11.83 4.35
C ALA A 292 -14.60 11.77 5.26
N ARG A 293 -14.69 10.68 6.06
CA ARG A 293 -15.61 10.53 7.20
C ARG A 293 -14.83 9.99 8.40
N VAL A 294 -14.74 10.80 9.44
CA VAL A 294 -14.11 10.43 10.73
C VAL A 294 -15.02 9.49 11.55
N SER A 295 -14.41 8.54 12.25
CA SER A 295 -15.00 7.77 13.35
C SER A 295 -14.15 7.97 14.63
N PRO A 296 -14.57 7.48 15.81
CA PRO A 296 -13.77 7.61 17.03
C PRO A 296 -12.40 6.91 16.97
N GLU A 297 -12.24 5.91 16.10
CA GLU A 297 -11.05 5.04 16.01
C GLU A 297 -10.27 5.18 14.68
N GLY A 298 -10.73 6.05 13.77
CA GLY A 298 -10.19 6.07 12.41
C GLY A 298 -10.84 7.06 11.45
N VAL A 299 -10.51 6.94 10.17
CA VAL A 299 -11.10 7.71 9.08
C VAL A 299 -11.38 6.81 7.87
N ALA A 300 -12.61 6.87 7.36
CA ALA A 300 -13.00 6.28 6.09
C ALA A 300 -12.87 7.33 4.97
N LEU A 301 -12.02 7.06 3.99
CA LEU A 301 -11.79 7.87 2.81
C LEU A 301 -12.51 7.22 1.63
N SER A 302 -13.25 7.97 0.82
CA SER A 302 -14.02 7.43 -0.32
C SER A 302 -13.86 8.24 -1.61
N LEU A 303 -13.66 7.52 -2.73
CA LEU A 303 -13.56 8.04 -4.09
C LEU A 303 -14.66 7.44 -4.98
N VAL A 304 -15.12 8.22 -5.97
CA VAL A 304 -16.04 7.76 -7.02
C VAL A 304 -15.32 7.88 -8.36
N SER A 305 -14.79 6.75 -8.83
CA SER A 305 -14.18 6.60 -10.15
C SER A 305 -15.30 6.40 -11.19
N PRO A 306 -15.50 7.30 -12.17
CA PRO A 306 -16.61 7.20 -13.12
C PRO A 306 -16.50 5.99 -14.09
N ALA A 307 -17.53 5.77 -14.90
CA ALA A 307 -17.51 4.74 -15.93
C ALA A 307 -16.61 5.17 -17.09
N GLY A 308 -15.68 4.30 -17.51
CA GLY A 308 -14.65 4.62 -18.50
C GLY A 308 -13.43 5.34 -17.92
N ASP A 309 -13.41 5.62 -16.62
CA ASP A 309 -12.27 6.21 -15.92
C ASP A 309 -11.02 5.35 -16.11
N MET A 310 -9.93 5.97 -16.57
CA MET A 310 -8.69 5.31 -16.96
C MET A 310 -8.87 4.09 -17.90
N GLY A 311 -9.98 4.02 -18.63
CA GLY A 311 -10.34 2.92 -19.53
C GLY A 311 -11.13 1.77 -18.87
N PHE A 312 -11.34 1.79 -17.56
CA PHE A 312 -12.04 0.74 -16.84
C PHE A 312 -13.58 0.88 -16.97
N PRO A 313 -14.31 -0.19 -17.31
CA PRO A 313 -15.77 -0.17 -17.43
C PRO A 313 -16.46 -0.02 -16.08
N GLY A 314 -17.69 0.50 -16.06
CA GLY A 314 -18.48 0.70 -14.84
C GLY A 314 -17.95 1.82 -13.94
N ARG A 315 -18.85 2.53 -13.26
CA ARG A 315 -18.47 3.46 -12.19
C ARG A 315 -18.17 2.63 -10.94
N LEU A 316 -17.11 2.96 -10.23
CA LEU A 316 -16.70 2.31 -8.98
C LEU A 316 -16.74 3.34 -7.85
N THR A 317 -17.53 3.08 -6.81
CA THR A 317 -17.27 3.69 -5.49
C THR A 317 -16.25 2.82 -4.79
N ALA A 318 -15.11 3.40 -4.41
CA ALA A 318 -14.10 2.76 -3.58
C ALA A 318 -13.99 3.50 -2.24
N THR A 319 -13.75 2.75 -1.16
CA THR A 319 -13.55 3.26 0.19
C THR A 319 -12.37 2.53 0.82
N VAL A 320 -11.47 3.26 1.46
CA VAL A 320 -10.45 2.71 2.37
C VAL A 320 -10.66 3.30 3.76
N THR A 321 -10.66 2.45 4.78
CA THR A 321 -10.82 2.84 6.18
C THR A 321 -9.52 2.54 6.91
N TYR A 322 -8.90 3.59 7.44
CA TYR A 322 -7.73 3.49 8.30
C TYR A 322 -8.19 3.60 9.76
N SER A 323 -7.81 2.65 10.60
CA SER A 323 -8.09 2.68 12.04
C SER A 323 -6.89 2.24 12.88
N VAL A 324 -6.79 2.73 14.11
CA VAL A 324 -5.67 2.44 15.02
C VAL A 324 -6.19 1.94 16.36
N SER A 325 -5.64 0.84 16.87
CA SER A 325 -5.99 0.26 18.17
C SER A 325 -4.74 -0.30 18.85
N GLY A 326 -4.29 0.34 19.94
CA GLY A 326 -2.96 0.09 20.50
C GLY A 326 -1.87 0.30 19.44
N SER A 327 -0.93 -0.63 19.32
CA SER A 327 0.11 -0.65 18.28
C SER A 327 -0.31 -1.25 16.93
N ARG A 328 -1.62 -1.49 16.68
CA ARG A 328 -2.15 -2.02 15.42
C ARG A 328 -2.73 -0.92 14.54
N LEU A 329 -2.22 -0.80 13.32
CA LEU A 329 -2.90 -0.14 12.19
C LEU A 329 -3.72 -1.19 11.43
N LEU A 330 -4.97 -0.87 11.11
CA LEU A 330 -5.84 -1.68 10.25
C LEU A 330 -6.29 -0.85 9.04
N MET A 331 -6.15 -1.42 7.85
CA MET A 331 -6.57 -0.89 6.56
C MET A 331 -7.65 -1.81 5.98
N GLU A 332 -8.88 -1.33 5.88
CA GLU A 332 -10.01 -2.07 5.30
C GLU A 332 -10.48 -1.39 4.01
N TYR A 333 -10.60 -2.15 2.92
CA TYR A 333 -11.02 -1.63 1.61
C TYR A 333 -12.39 -2.23 1.25
N GLU A 334 -13.32 -1.39 0.80
CA GLU A 334 -14.59 -1.81 0.18
C GLU A 334 -14.73 -1.16 -1.19
N ALA A 335 -15.19 -1.91 -2.20
CA ALA A 335 -15.56 -1.32 -3.49
C ALA A 335 -16.84 -1.93 -4.09
N ARG A 336 -17.60 -1.09 -4.82
CA ARG A 336 -18.91 -1.40 -5.41
C ARG A 336 -19.08 -0.75 -6.78
N THR A 337 -19.65 -1.47 -7.74
CA THR A 337 -19.83 -0.99 -9.12
C THR A 337 -21.26 -1.15 -9.65
N ASP A 338 -21.58 -0.42 -10.73
CA ASP A 338 -22.84 -0.50 -11.48
C ASP A 338 -22.74 -1.24 -12.83
N ALA A 339 -21.55 -1.63 -13.29
CA ALA A 339 -21.34 -2.57 -14.40
C ALA A 339 -20.10 -3.46 -14.13
N THR A 340 -19.98 -4.63 -14.77
CA THR A 340 -18.81 -5.52 -14.57
C THR A 340 -17.50 -4.73 -14.76
N THR A 341 -16.58 -4.86 -13.80
CA THR A 341 -15.26 -4.21 -13.83
C THR A 341 -14.18 -5.13 -13.27
N VAL A 342 -12.92 -4.69 -13.32
CA VAL A 342 -11.82 -5.30 -12.56
C VAL A 342 -11.35 -4.35 -11.46
N VAL A 343 -10.98 -4.91 -10.31
CA VAL A 343 -10.53 -4.17 -9.13
C VAL A 343 -9.42 -4.92 -8.41
N ASN A 344 -8.36 -4.20 -8.06
CA ASN A 344 -7.28 -4.66 -7.19
C ASN A 344 -6.76 -3.43 -6.44
N LEU A 345 -6.88 -3.39 -5.11
CA LEU A 345 -6.55 -2.22 -4.29
C LEU A 345 -5.51 -2.58 -3.24
N THR A 346 -4.57 -1.67 -2.98
CA THR A 346 -3.51 -1.84 -1.98
C THR A 346 -2.98 -0.49 -1.49
N ASN A 347 -2.04 -0.47 -0.55
CA ASN A 347 -1.31 0.73 -0.13
C ASN A 347 0.19 0.59 -0.48
N HIS A 348 0.75 1.59 -1.18
CA HIS A 348 2.13 1.59 -1.69
C HIS A 348 3.10 2.36 -0.76
N ALA A 349 2.95 2.21 0.55
CA ALA A 349 3.90 2.74 1.54
C ALA A 349 5.28 2.07 1.43
N TYR A 350 6.32 2.90 1.53
CA TYR A 350 7.71 2.48 1.58
C TYR A 350 8.14 2.49 3.05
N LEU A 351 8.33 1.31 3.61
CA LEU A 351 8.71 1.09 5.00
C LEU A 351 10.22 1.15 5.20
N ASN A 352 10.63 1.74 6.31
CA ASN A 352 11.96 1.60 6.88
C ASN A 352 11.87 1.64 8.42
N LEU A 353 11.90 0.47 9.07
CA LEU A 353 11.80 0.34 10.54
C LEU A 353 13.02 0.91 11.32
N GLY A 354 14.12 1.28 10.65
CA GLY A 354 15.16 2.11 11.24
C GLY A 354 14.69 3.55 11.49
N GLY A 355 13.81 4.03 10.61
CA GLY A 355 13.26 5.37 10.55
C GLY A 355 13.36 5.91 9.13
N ASP A 356 12.49 6.87 8.79
CA ASP A 356 12.58 7.63 7.53
C ASP A 356 13.99 8.21 7.32
N GLY A 357 14.51 8.07 6.10
CA GLY A 357 15.84 8.56 5.73
C GLY A 357 16.99 8.08 6.62
N SER A 358 16.83 6.94 7.32
CA SER A 358 17.90 6.33 8.13
C SER A 358 18.95 5.59 7.30
N GLY A 359 18.65 5.26 6.04
CA GLY A 359 19.53 4.58 5.10
C GLY A 359 19.02 3.19 4.71
N SER A 360 19.93 2.31 4.30
CA SER A 360 19.57 1.09 3.58
C SER A 360 18.79 0.04 4.39
N ILE A 361 17.77 -0.53 3.76
CA ILE A 361 16.95 -1.64 4.25
C ILE A 361 17.59 -3.03 4.08
N GLU A 362 18.79 -3.12 3.51
CA GLU A 362 19.50 -4.42 3.33
C GLU A 362 19.69 -5.18 4.65
N GLY A 363 19.73 -4.48 5.78
CA GLY A 363 19.88 -5.04 7.14
C GLY A 363 18.58 -5.43 7.85
N HIS A 364 17.39 -5.17 7.28
CA HIS A 364 16.13 -5.63 7.86
C HIS A 364 15.96 -7.13 7.65
N GLU A 365 15.55 -7.85 8.69
CA GLU A 365 15.27 -9.28 8.62
C GLU A 365 13.81 -9.50 8.21
N LEU A 366 13.62 -10.10 7.03
CA LEU A 366 12.30 -10.44 6.47
C LEU A 366 12.02 -11.93 6.65
N HIS A 367 10.83 -12.25 7.14
CA HIS A 367 10.21 -13.57 7.10
C HIS A 367 8.86 -13.46 6.38
N MET A 368 8.56 -14.42 5.50
CA MET A 368 7.29 -14.49 4.78
C MET A 368 6.77 -15.93 4.71
N ALA A 369 5.51 -16.11 5.07
CA ALA A 369 4.81 -17.40 5.07
C ALA A 369 4.30 -17.80 3.67
N ALA A 370 5.21 -17.84 2.70
CA ALA A 370 4.92 -18.17 1.31
C ALA A 370 5.93 -19.21 0.79
N ASP A 371 5.44 -20.32 0.22
CA ASP A 371 6.28 -21.35 -0.39
C ASP A 371 6.47 -21.18 -1.90
N ARG A 372 5.75 -20.22 -2.50
CA ARG A 372 5.68 -19.96 -3.93
C ARG A 372 5.67 -18.47 -4.26
N PHE A 373 6.10 -18.13 -5.47
CA PHE A 373 6.07 -16.78 -6.03
C PHE A 373 5.74 -16.83 -7.54
N LEU A 374 5.30 -15.70 -8.09
CA LEU A 374 5.04 -15.57 -9.52
C LEU A 374 6.34 -15.22 -10.26
N THR A 375 6.69 -15.94 -11.33
CA THR A 375 7.81 -15.52 -12.19
C THR A 375 7.35 -14.47 -13.19
N VAL A 376 8.22 -13.51 -13.51
CA VAL A 376 7.96 -12.37 -14.41
C VAL A 376 8.88 -12.35 -15.62
N ASP A 377 8.36 -11.86 -16.75
CA ASP A 377 9.11 -11.57 -17.97
C ASP A 377 9.97 -10.30 -17.86
N ASP A 378 10.64 -9.91 -18.96
CA ASP A 378 11.48 -8.71 -19.03
C ASP A 378 10.67 -7.39 -19.10
N ALA A 379 9.35 -7.48 -19.29
CA ALA A 379 8.40 -6.39 -19.16
C ALA A 379 7.73 -6.32 -17.76
N MET A 380 8.18 -7.15 -16.81
CA MET A 380 7.65 -7.31 -15.46
C MET A 380 6.17 -7.74 -15.39
N ILE A 381 5.70 -8.50 -16.38
CA ILE A 381 4.40 -9.19 -16.37
C ILE A 381 4.59 -10.63 -15.88
N PRO A 382 3.72 -11.16 -14.99
CA PRO A 382 3.76 -12.56 -14.61
C PRO A 382 3.59 -13.49 -15.82
N THR A 383 4.47 -14.48 -15.93
CA THR A 383 4.47 -15.48 -17.02
C THR A 383 3.26 -16.42 -16.98
N GLY A 384 2.51 -16.43 -15.87
CA GLY A 384 1.51 -17.43 -15.53
C GLY A 384 2.05 -18.58 -14.67
N GLU A 385 3.37 -18.72 -14.55
CA GLU A 385 4.03 -19.71 -13.69
C GLU A 385 4.00 -19.30 -12.21
N ILE A 386 3.75 -20.29 -11.35
CA ILE A 386 3.83 -20.17 -9.89
C ILE A 386 4.97 -21.09 -9.41
N HIS A 387 6.17 -20.52 -9.25
CA HIS A 387 7.41 -21.24 -8.95
C HIS A 387 7.63 -21.36 -7.44
N GLN A 388 8.24 -22.46 -6.98
CA GLN A 388 8.59 -22.63 -5.56
C GLN A 388 9.72 -21.67 -5.14
N VAL A 389 9.66 -21.13 -3.93
CA VAL A 389 10.76 -20.31 -3.40
C VAL A 389 11.99 -21.15 -3.02
N ALA A 390 11.81 -22.44 -2.75
CA ALA A 390 12.82 -23.33 -2.19
C ALA A 390 14.11 -23.38 -3.03
N GLY A 391 15.24 -23.06 -2.39
CA GLY A 391 16.55 -23.04 -3.06
C GLY A 391 16.81 -21.82 -3.95
N THR A 392 15.90 -20.84 -3.97
CA THR A 392 16.04 -19.58 -4.71
C THR A 392 16.31 -18.39 -3.76
N PRO A 393 16.76 -17.23 -4.26
CA PRO A 393 16.78 -15.98 -3.49
C PRO A 393 15.42 -15.59 -2.88
N MET A 394 14.31 -16.09 -3.42
CA MET A 394 12.97 -15.75 -2.93
C MET A 394 12.59 -16.49 -1.63
N ASP A 395 13.43 -17.39 -1.11
CA ASP A 395 13.12 -18.16 0.09
C ASP A 395 13.24 -17.32 1.37
N PHE A 396 12.11 -16.73 1.79
CA PHE A 396 11.94 -15.98 3.04
C PHE A 396 11.16 -16.78 4.11
N ARG A 397 10.94 -18.09 3.92
CA ARG A 397 10.26 -18.98 4.90
C ARG A 397 11.06 -19.17 6.20
N THR A 398 12.33 -18.75 6.19
CA THR A 398 13.15 -18.55 7.38
C THR A 398 13.62 -17.10 7.34
N ALA A 399 13.58 -16.43 8.49
CA ALA A 399 13.98 -15.02 8.59
C ALA A 399 15.42 -14.84 8.08
N LYS A 400 15.63 -13.83 7.22
CA LYS A 400 16.95 -13.45 6.70
C LYS A 400 17.03 -11.95 6.39
N PRO A 401 18.21 -11.32 6.47
CA PRO A 401 18.41 -9.97 5.99
C PRO A 401 18.01 -9.85 4.51
N ILE A 402 17.24 -8.82 4.14
CA ILE A 402 16.78 -8.58 2.76
C ILE A 402 17.98 -8.56 1.80
N GLY A 403 19.06 -7.88 2.19
CA GLY A 403 20.28 -7.73 1.40
C GLY A 403 21.06 -9.03 1.14
N ARG A 404 20.78 -10.11 1.88
CA ARG A 404 21.56 -11.37 1.83
C ARG A 404 21.66 -11.95 0.42
N ASP A 405 20.51 -12.07 -0.24
CA ASP A 405 20.40 -12.65 -1.58
C ASP A 405 19.96 -11.61 -2.64
N LEU A 406 19.72 -10.34 -2.25
CA LEU A 406 19.23 -9.24 -3.11
C LEU A 406 20.05 -9.02 -4.39
N ARG A 407 21.36 -9.28 -4.31
CA ARG A 407 22.32 -9.06 -5.40
C ARG A 407 22.70 -10.34 -6.16
N ALA A 408 21.94 -11.43 -5.99
CA ALA A 408 22.16 -12.67 -6.71
C ALA A 408 21.77 -12.54 -8.19
N GLY A 409 22.61 -13.05 -9.10
CA GLY A 409 22.45 -12.88 -10.55
C GLY A 409 21.36 -13.70 -11.23
N THR A 410 20.29 -14.08 -10.51
CA THR A 410 19.16 -14.83 -11.07
C THR A 410 18.38 -13.98 -12.06
N GLU A 411 17.64 -14.62 -12.97
CA GLU A 411 16.86 -13.93 -13.99
C GLU A 411 15.83 -12.97 -13.41
N GLN A 412 15.07 -13.46 -12.44
CA GLN A 412 14.01 -12.72 -11.75
C GLN A 412 14.56 -11.46 -11.05
N LEU A 413 15.67 -11.56 -10.31
CA LEU A 413 16.29 -10.39 -9.69
C LEU A 413 16.93 -9.43 -10.71
N ARG A 414 17.33 -9.91 -11.89
CA ARG A 414 17.78 -9.04 -13.00
C ARG A 414 16.62 -8.30 -13.66
N HIS A 415 15.42 -8.89 -13.73
CA HIS A 415 14.23 -8.23 -14.26
C HIS A 415 13.76 -7.13 -13.30
N GLY A 416 13.58 -7.46 -12.01
CA GLY A 416 13.15 -6.50 -11.00
C GLY A 416 14.21 -5.48 -10.55
N ALA A 417 15.47 -5.60 -10.98
CA ALA A 417 16.63 -4.84 -10.46
C ALA A 417 16.80 -4.93 -8.93
N GLY A 418 16.44 -6.09 -8.37
CA GLY A 418 16.17 -6.34 -6.95
C GLY A 418 14.93 -7.23 -6.81
N TYR A 419 14.27 -7.19 -5.65
CA TYR A 419 12.93 -7.79 -5.52
C TYR A 419 11.89 -6.80 -6.05
N ASP A 420 11.03 -7.22 -6.98
CA ASP A 420 9.81 -6.55 -7.45
C ASP A 420 8.80 -7.64 -7.86
N HIS A 421 8.46 -8.53 -6.91
CA HIS A 421 7.78 -9.81 -7.19
C HIS A 421 6.60 -10.06 -6.24
N THR A 422 5.60 -10.81 -6.71
CA THR A 422 4.49 -11.29 -5.88
C THR A 422 4.76 -12.70 -5.35
N TRP A 423 4.82 -12.85 -4.04
CA TRP A 423 4.72 -14.13 -3.36
C TRP A 423 3.25 -14.55 -3.21
N VAL A 424 3.00 -15.85 -3.27
CA VAL A 424 1.68 -16.45 -3.07
C VAL A 424 1.48 -16.73 -1.59
N LEU A 425 0.44 -16.12 -1.01
CA LEU A 425 0.07 -16.31 0.39
C LEU A 425 -0.94 -17.46 0.52
N GLU A 426 -0.63 -18.42 1.39
CA GLU A 426 -1.62 -19.42 1.81
C GLU A 426 -2.56 -18.82 2.85
N GLY A 427 -3.87 -18.89 2.61
CA GLY A 427 -4.87 -18.32 3.50
C GLY A 427 -4.88 -19.00 4.88
N GLY A 428 -4.90 -18.19 5.94
CA GLY A 428 -4.99 -18.67 7.33
C GLY A 428 -3.66 -18.79 8.08
N VAL A 429 -2.53 -18.34 7.51
CA VAL A 429 -1.27 -18.20 8.26
C VAL A 429 -1.20 -16.84 8.95
N ASP A 430 -0.81 -16.85 10.23
CA ASP A 430 -0.69 -15.66 11.08
C ASP A 430 0.70 -15.64 11.78
N PRO A 431 1.52 -14.58 11.60
CA PRO A 431 1.40 -13.52 10.60
C PRO A 431 1.83 -14.00 9.20
N ALA A 432 1.35 -13.33 8.15
CA ALA A 432 1.72 -13.62 6.76
C ALA A 432 3.15 -13.13 6.45
N VAL A 433 3.54 -11.96 6.99
CA VAL A 433 4.90 -11.41 6.94
C VAL A 433 5.30 -10.91 8.32
N ARG A 434 6.59 -11.06 8.66
CA ARG A 434 7.23 -10.40 9.80
C ARG A 434 8.50 -9.71 9.32
N VAL A 435 8.70 -8.45 9.70
CA VAL A 435 9.94 -7.71 9.43
C VAL A 435 10.49 -7.16 10.75
N VAL A 436 11.79 -7.33 10.98
CA VAL A 436 12.53 -6.77 12.12
C VAL A 436 13.65 -5.88 11.61
N HIS A 437 13.89 -4.75 12.27
CA HIS A 437 15.14 -3.99 12.11
C HIS A 437 16.02 -4.15 13.36
N PRO A 438 17.07 -5.00 13.33
CA PRO A 438 17.84 -5.35 14.53
C PRO A 438 18.43 -4.14 15.28
N GLY A 439 18.84 -3.09 14.54
CA GLY A 439 19.48 -1.90 15.11
C GLY A 439 18.58 -1.09 16.06
N THR A 440 17.25 -1.08 15.82
CA THR A 440 16.27 -0.41 16.70
C THR A 440 15.44 -1.41 17.50
N GLY A 441 15.37 -2.67 17.05
CA GLY A 441 14.46 -3.67 17.60
C GLY A 441 13.01 -3.48 17.14
N ARG A 442 12.69 -2.49 16.31
CA ARG A 442 11.32 -2.31 15.79
C ARG A 442 10.92 -3.51 14.93
N MET A 443 9.73 -4.04 15.19
CA MET A 443 9.13 -5.17 14.49
C MET A 443 7.76 -4.79 13.92
N LEU A 444 7.50 -5.24 12.70
CA LEU A 444 6.21 -5.24 12.04
C LEU A 444 5.76 -6.70 11.84
N GLU A 445 4.57 -7.03 12.30
CA GLU A 445 3.84 -8.21 11.82
C GLU A 445 2.68 -7.78 10.92
N LEU A 446 2.54 -8.43 9.77
CA LEU A 446 1.53 -8.13 8.77
C LEU A 446 0.59 -9.32 8.57
N ARG A 447 -0.71 -9.05 8.62
CA ARG A 447 -1.81 -10.01 8.38
C ARG A 447 -2.71 -9.48 7.28
N THR A 448 -3.25 -10.35 6.43
CA THR A 448 -4.14 -9.95 5.32
C THR A 448 -5.05 -11.10 4.89
N ASP A 449 -6.13 -10.78 4.18
CA ASP A 449 -6.98 -11.72 3.44
C ASP A 449 -6.65 -11.78 1.93
N GLN A 450 -5.67 -11.01 1.46
CA GLN A 450 -5.19 -11.04 0.08
C GLN A 450 -4.42 -12.34 -0.25
N PRO A 451 -4.54 -12.86 -1.49
CA PRO A 451 -3.84 -14.07 -1.91
C PRO A 451 -2.36 -13.81 -2.26
N GLY A 452 -1.94 -12.55 -2.40
CA GLY A 452 -0.59 -12.17 -2.82
C GLY A 452 0.04 -11.08 -1.98
N MET A 453 1.36 -11.18 -1.83
CA MET A 453 2.23 -10.16 -1.24
C MET A 453 3.23 -9.70 -2.30
N HIS A 454 3.09 -8.48 -2.81
CA HIS A 454 4.16 -7.85 -3.58
C HIS A 454 5.22 -7.33 -2.61
N PHE A 455 6.45 -7.79 -2.76
CA PHE A 455 7.59 -7.26 -2.04
C PHE A 455 8.56 -6.61 -3.03
N TYR A 456 8.69 -5.29 -2.87
CA TYR A 456 9.50 -4.42 -3.72
C TYR A 456 10.56 -3.72 -2.87
N SER A 457 11.84 -3.90 -3.21
CA SER A 457 12.99 -3.41 -2.42
C SER A 457 13.43 -1.97 -2.76
N GLY A 458 12.53 -1.12 -3.26
CA GLY A 458 12.81 0.31 -3.52
C GLY A 458 13.79 0.54 -4.68
N ASN A 459 13.73 -0.33 -5.71
CA ASN A 459 14.79 -0.48 -6.72
C ASN A 459 14.96 0.74 -7.63
N HIS A 460 13.93 1.57 -7.77
CA HIS A 460 13.90 2.77 -8.63
C HIS A 460 14.00 4.10 -7.87
N LEU A 461 14.28 4.08 -6.56
CA LEU A 461 14.66 5.29 -5.83
C LEU A 461 16.07 5.72 -6.26
N ASP A 462 16.24 6.90 -6.85
CA ASP A 462 17.48 7.29 -7.55
C ASP A 462 18.28 8.41 -6.86
N GLY A 463 17.75 8.99 -5.78
CA GLY A 463 18.34 10.13 -5.07
C GLY A 463 17.86 11.51 -5.53
N THR A 464 16.94 11.61 -6.50
CA THR A 464 16.37 12.90 -6.95
C THR A 464 15.28 13.43 -6.01
N LEU A 465 14.49 12.53 -5.39
CA LEU A 465 13.45 12.91 -4.44
C LEU A 465 14.05 13.37 -3.13
N VAL A 466 13.69 14.59 -2.70
CA VAL A 466 13.91 15.10 -1.35
C VAL A 466 12.64 14.86 -0.55
N GLY A 467 12.70 13.95 0.41
CA GLY A 467 11.62 13.64 1.33
C GLY A 467 11.72 14.40 2.65
N LYS A 468 11.06 13.83 3.67
CA LYS A 468 10.94 14.43 5.01
C LYS A 468 12.31 14.78 5.63
N GLY A 469 12.33 15.84 6.43
CA GLY A 469 13.56 16.34 7.06
C GLY A 469 14.67 16.70 6.07
N ALA A 470 14.30 17.02 4.81
CA ALA A 470 15.19 17.31 3.69
C ALA A 470 16.19 16.19 3.34
N ARG A 471 15.78 14.92 3.43
CA ARG A 471 16.63 13.75 3.12
C ARG A 471 16.36 13.21 1.71
N THR A 472 17.40 12.81 0.97
CA THR A 472 17.24 12.20 -0.36
C THR A 472 16.97 10.71 -0.29
N TYR A 473 15.96 10.18 -0.97
CA TYR A 473 15.69 8.72 -1.05
C TYR A 473 16.40 8.04 -2.23
N ARG A 474 17.14 6.97 -1.96
CA ARG A 474 17.95 6.20 -2.92
C ARG A 474 17.62 4.71 -2.88
N GLN A 475 18.23 3.94 -3.79
CA GLN A 475 17.92 2.54 -4.01
C GLN A 475 18.06 1.74 -2.70
N GLY A 476 16.94 1.16 -2.26
CA GLY A 476 16.89 0.42 -1.01
C GLY A 476 16.90 1.26 0.28
N ASP A 477 16.54 2.55 0.25
CA ASP A 477 16.26 3.31 1.49
C ASP A 477 14.85 3.03 2.08
N GLY A 478 14.01 2.28 1.36
CA GLY A 478 12.69 1.80 1.81
C GLY A 478 12.20 0.62 0.98
N PHE A 479 11.28 -0.18 1.52
CA PHE A 479 10.66 -1.33 0.83
C PHE A 479 9.12 -1.32 0.94
N CYS A 480 8.42 -1.90 -0.03
CA CYS A 480 6.96 -2.02 -0.02
C CYS A 480 6.50 -3.45 0.30
N LEU A 481 5.34 -3.55 0.95
CA LEU A 481 4.62 -4.80 1.24
C LEU A 481 3.16 -4.65 0.79
N GLU A 482 2.95 -4.63 -0.53
CA GLU A 482 1.61 -4.47 -1.12
C GLU A 482 0.84 -5.78 -1.03
N THR A 483 -0.15 -5.85 -0.15
CA THR A 483 -1.13 -6.93 -0.10
C THR A 483 -2.10 -6.76 -1.26
N GLN A 484 -2.17 -7.71 -2.20
CA GLN A 484 -2.97 -7.56 -3.42
C GLN A 484 -3.35 -8.90 -4.08
N HIS A 485 -4.30 -8.85 -5.02
CA HIS A 485 -4.44 -9.91 -6.02
C HIS A 485 -3.27 -9.89 -6.99
N PHE A 486 -3.07 -10.99 -7.72
CA PHE A 486 -1.90 -11.14 -8.58
C PHE A 486 -1.89 -10.10 -9.73
N PRO A 487 -0.72 -9.55 -10.08
CA PRO A 487 -0.60 -8.71 -11.27
C PRO A 487 -1.07 -9.47 -12.51
N ASP A 488 -1.63 -8.74 -13.47
CA ASP A 488 -2.21 -9.27 -14.71
C ASP A 488 -3.30 -10.36 -14.57
N SER A 489 -3.89 -10.57 -13.39
CA SER A 489 -5.11 -11.41 -13.20
C SER A 489 -6.21 -11.22 -14.26
N PRO A 490 -6.49 -10.00 -14.80
CA PRO A 490 -7.45 -9.80 -15.89
C PRO A 490 -7.11 -10.49 -17.22
N ASN A 491 -5.87 -10.97 -17.41
CA ASN A 491 -5.41 -11.74 -18.56
C ASN A 491 -4.96 -13.18 -18.20
N GLN A 492 -4.80 -13.50 -16.92
CA GLN A 492 -4.28 -14.78 -16.40
C GLN A 492 -5.41 -15.60 -15.74
N PRO A 493 -6.14 -16.47 -16.48
CA PRO A 493 -7.35 -17.14 -15.99
C PRO A 493 -7.10 -18.24 -14.92
N ASN A 494 -5.83 -18.56 -14.65
CA ASN A 494 -5.39 -19.43 -13.55
C ASN A 494 -5.12 -18.68 -12.24
N PHE A 495 -5.15 -17.34 -12.24
CA PHE A 495 -4.94 -16.51 -11.06
C PHE A 495 -6.26 -16.18 -10.32
N PRO A 496 -6.22 -15.74 -9.05
CA PRO A 496 -7.40 -15.25 -8.35
C PRO A 496 -8.11 -14.12 -9.13
N SER A 497 -9.42 -14.29 -9.32
CA SER A 497 -10.25 -13.38 -10.11
C SER A 497 -10.37 -12.00 -9.46
N THR A 498 -9.98 -10.97 -10.20
CA THR A 498 -10.16 -9.55 -9.84
C THR A 498 -11.45 -8.94 -10.38
N VAL A 499 -12.36 -9.75 -10.94
CA VAL A 499 -13.64 -9.28 -11.51
C VAL A 499 -14.63 -8.95 -10.39
N LEU A 500 -15.28 -7.80 -10.48
CA LEU A 500 -16.38 -7.37 -9.62
C LEU A 500 -17.63 -7.07 -10.46
N ARG A 501 -18.78 -7.62 -10.07
CA ARG A 501 -20.07 -7.47 -10.76
C ARG A 501 -21.07 -6.60 -9.98
N PRO A 502 -22.11 -6.05 -10.64
CA PRO A 502 -23.16 -5.29 -9.96
C PRO A 502 -23.88 -6.13 -8.90
N GLY A 503 -24.01 -5.59 -7.69
CA GLY A 503 -24.61 -6.27 -6.53
C GLY A 503 -23.61 -7.04 -5.65
N GLU A 504 -22.43 -7.35 -6.16
CA GLU A 504 -21.31 -7.87 -5.37
C GLU A 504 -20.63 -6.75 -4.57
N VAL A 505 -19.68 -7.13 -3.71
CA VAL A 505 -18.87 -6.21 -2.91
C VAL A 505 -17.45 -6.74 -2.86
N PHE A 506 -16.50 -5.99 -3.42
CA PHE A 506 -15.08 -6.24 -3.17
C PHE A 506 -14.79 -5.83 -1.72
N ARG A 507 -14.16 -6.72 -0.95
CA ARG A 507 -13.66 -6.43 0.39
C ARG A 507 -12.31 -7.10 0.62
N THR A 508 -11.48 -6.42 1.37
CA THR A 508 -10.17 -6.92 1.82
C THR A 508 -9.70 -6.12 3.03
N SER A 509 -8.87 -6.74 3.86
CA SER A 509 -8.30 -6.18 5.07
C SER A 509 -6.81 -6.51 5.17
N THR A 510 -6.03 -5.54 5.65
CA THR A 510 -4.61 -5.70 5.98
C THR A 510 -4.33 -5.00 7.29
N SER A 511 -3.69 -5.70 8.24
CA SER A 511 -3.20 -5.08 9.48
C SER A 511 -1.68 -5.09 9.56
N TRP A 512 -1.17 -4.04 10.19
CA TRP A 512 0.21 -3.88 10.58
C TRP A 512 0.23 -3.76 12.11
N ASP A 513 0.70 -4.82 12.77
CA ASP A 513 0.80 -4.93 14.21
C ASP A 513 2.25 -4.67 14.62
N PHE A 514 2.52 -3.52 15.25
CA PHE A 514 3.87 -3.08 15.59
C PHE A 514 4.27 -3.47 17.02
N SER A 515 5.55 -3.76 17.22
CA SER A 515 6.12 -4.16 18.51
C SER A 515 7.66 -4.03 18.50
N THR A 516 8.33 -4.46 19.56
CA THR A 516 9.80 -4.42 19.69
C THR A 516 10.39 -5.76 20.14
N VAL A 517 11.66 -6.02 19.78
CA VAL A 517 12.45 -7.24 20.10
C VAL A 517 13.87 -6.91 20.59
#